data_AF-A0A940S039-F1
#
_entry.id   AF-A0A940S039-F1
#
_cell.length_a   1.000
_cell.length_b   1.000
_cell.length_c   1.000
_cell.angle_alpha   90.00
_cell.angle_beta   90.00
_cell.angle_gamma   90.00
#
_symmetry.space_group_name_H-M   'P 1'
#
loop_
_entity.id
_entity.type
_entity.pdbx_description
1 polymer ?
#
loop_
_entity_poly.entity_id
_entity_poly.type
_entity_poly.pdbx_seq_one_letter_code
_entity_poly.pdbx_strand_id
1 'polypeptide(L)'
;MRPGRDRIRLTALLVGLGSFCWGPVCWGMEAEAQTVDYAAVFAEHEPEIVPGGEIDGRAVDLLAVPPGIELRRLIGPNGEVTYTGIDATGDGAVGCLFDLYFELVAMGRSCPWTPPKAEAAMLETRLRRITRFVLANGVPERDPADAEEWLEARLARWQEDIAPRACGAPDAGLQGFAGALASEAFAPVLDKALAVPRLPVSQPCL
;
A
#
# COMPACT_ATOMS: atom_id res chain seq x y z
N MET A 1 -41.59 34.73 34.46
CA MET A 1 -40.22 35.28 34.33
C MET A 1 -39.27 34.10 34.20
N ARG A 2 -38.53 34.03 33.09
CA ARG A 2 -37.69 32.88 32.69
C ARG A 2 -36.29 33.02 33.28
N PRO A 3 -35.69 31.97 33.87
CA PRO A 3 -34.26 31.94 34.13
C PRO A 3 -33.50 31.41 32.89
N GLY A 4 -32.43 32.12 32.52
CA GLY A 4 -31.56 31.82 31.40
C GLY A 4 -30.72 30.56 31.61
N ARG A 5 -30.57 29.78 30.55
CA ARG A 5 -29.64 28.64 30.48
C ARG A 5 -28.31 29.13 29.92
N ASP A 6 -27.34 29.31 30.81
CA ASP A 6 -25.93 29.39 30.44
C ASP A 6 -25.43 28.00 30.05
N ARG A 7 -25.09 27.83 28.76
CA ARG A 7 -24.31 26.69 28.28
C ARG A 7 -22.84 27.07 28.30
N ILE A 8 -22.16 26.63 29.35
CA ILE A 8 -20.70 26.60 29.44
C ILE A 8 -20.18 25.68 28.34
N ARG A 9 -19.38 26.23 27.42
CA ARG A 9 -18.61 25.46 26.43
C ARG A 9 -17.48 24.74 27.18
N LEU A 10 -17.57 23.41 27.24
CA LEU A 10 -16.45 22.53 27.56
C LEU A 10 -15.47 22.57 26.38
N THR A 11 -14.36 23.26 26.57
CA THR A 11 -13.16 23.14 25.74
C THR A 11 -12.56 21.77 26.00
N ALA A 12 -12.83 20.79 25.12
CA ALA A 12 -12.15 19.52 25.15
C ALA A 12 -10.73 19.71 24.61
N LEU A 13 -9.75 19.66 25.52
CA LEU A 13 -8.40 19.22 25.22
C LEU A 13 -8.49 17.77 24.71
N LEU A 14 -8.12 17.54 23.45
CA LEU A 14 -7.70 16.25 22.95
C LEU A 14 -6.53 16.48 21.98
N VAL A 15 -5.35 16.69 22.57
CA VAL A 15 -4.08 16.35 21.91
C VAL A 15 -3.79 14.92 22.35
N GLY A 16 -4.09 13.97 21.47
CA GLY A 16 -3.96 12.54 21.71
C GLY A 16 -3.37 11.87 20.47
N LEU A 17 -2.07 11.57 20.58
CA LEU A 17 -1.34 10.44 20.02
C LEU A 17 -2.15 9.43 19.18
N GLY A 18 -1.67 9.11 17.99
CA GLY A 18 -2.03 7.88 17.26
C GLY A 18 -2.78 8.07 15.93
N SER A 19 -2.29 8.92 15.03
CA SER A 19 -2.70 8.85 13.62
C SER A 19 -1.78 7.89 12.87
N PHE A 20 -2.02 6.58 13.03
CA PHE A 20 -2.00 5.73 11.85
C PHE A 20 -3.06 6.30 10.91
N CYS A 21 -2.73 6.52 9.64
CA CYS A 21 -3.62 7.17 8.69
C CYS A 21 -4.86 6.30 8.39
N TRP A 22 -5.90 6.40 9.21
CA TRP A 22 -7.20 5.77 9.05
C TRP A 22 -8.26 6.79 8.62
N GLY A 23 -7.94 7.61 7.61
CA GLY A 23 -8.84 8.64 7.10
C GLY A 23 -8.81 8.77 5.57
N PRO A 24 -9.87 9.35 4.96
CA PRO A 24 -10.10 9.38 3.51
C PRO A 24 -9.04 10.16 2.70
N VAL A 25 -8.10 10.83 3.38
CA VAL A 25 -7.00 11.58 2.74
C VAL A 25 -5.88 10.64 2.25
N CYS A 26 -5.80 9.40 2.72
CA CYS A 26 -4.83 8.43 2.21
C CYS A 26 -5.31 7.65 0.97
N TRP A 27 -6.62 7.58 0.72
CA TRP A 27 -7.14 6.88 -0.46
C TRP A 27 -6.89 7.60 -1.79
N GLY A 28 -6.63 8.92 -1.76
CA GLY A 28 -6.37 9.70 -2.99
C GLY A 28 -4.98 9.51 -3.62
N MET A 29 -4.04 8.88 -2.92
CA MET A 29 -2.67 8.61 -3.43
C MET A 29 -2.47 7.15 -3.89
N GLU A 30 -3.51 6.30 -3.81
CA GLU A 30 -3.38 4.85 -4.01
C GLU A 30 -3.15 4.43 -5.48
N ALA A 31 -3.59 5.23 -6.46
CA ALA A 31 -3.52 4.83 -7.87
C ALA A 31 -2.12 4.98 -8.51
N GLU A 32 -1.31 5.97 -8.11
CA GLU A 32 0.07 6.13 -8.63
C GLU A 32 1.11 5.40 -7.76
N ALA A 33 0.73 5.00 -6.55
CA ALA A 33 1.62 4.26 -5.67
C ALA A 33 1.84 2.83 -6.16
N GLN A 34 0.82 2.22 -6.76
CA GLN A 34 0.83 0.84 -7.21
C GLN A 34 1.18 0.84 -8.71
N THR A 35 2.14 0.03 -9.13
CA THR A 35 2.62 -0.04 -10.53
C THR A 35 1.60 -0.65 -11.50
N VAL A 36 0.30 -0.57 -11.18
CA VAL A 36 -0.81 -1.17 -11.92
C VAL A 36 -1.77 -0.05 -12.33
N ASP A 37 -1.77 0.27 -13.62
CA ASP A 37 -2.78 1.11 -14.25
C ASP A 37 -4.08 0.31 -14.37
N TYR A 38 -4.89 0.32 -13.30
CA TYR A 38 -6.17 -0.37 -13.28
C TYR A 38 -7.12 0.11 -14.38
N ALA A 39 -7.09 1.39 -14.74
CA ALA A 39 -7.96 1.91 -15.79
C ALA A 39 -7.62 1.28 -17.15
N ALA A 40 -6.32 1.14 -17.46
CA ALA A 40 -5.86 0.43 -18.65
C ALA A 40 -6.27 -1.06 -18.63
N VAL A 41 -6.11 -1.75 -17.50
CA VAL A 41 -6.52 -3.17 -17.38
C VAL A 41 -8.03 -3.33 -17.62
N PHE A 42 -8.86 -2.48 -17.00
CA PHE A 42 -10.31 -2.53 -17.22
C PHE A 42 -10.71 -2.20 -18.67
N ALA A 43 -9.98 -1.29 -19.34
CA ALA A 43 -10.25 -0.95 -20.73
C ALA A 43 -9.88 -2.10 -21.68
N GLU A 44 -8.77 -2.80 -21.42
CA GLU A 44 -8.32 -3.95 -22.20
C GLU A 44 -9.27 -5.14 -22.07
N HIS A 45 -9.82 -5.36 -20.87
CA HIS A 45 -10.69 -6.48 -20.54
C HIS A 45 -12.18 -6.12 -20.47
N GLU A 46 -12.62 -5.08 -21.16
CA GLU A 46 -14.02 -4.60 -21.11
C GLU A 46 -15.08 -5.71 -21.28
N PRO A 47 -14.93 -6.69 -22.20
CA PRO A 47 -15.92 -7.76 -22.39
C PRO A 47 -16.02 -8.76 -21.23
N GLU A 48 -15.02 -8.80 -20.33
CA GLU A 48 -14.94 -9.74 -19.21
C GLU A 48 -15.48 -9.16 -17.90
N ILE A 49 -15.82 -7.87 -17.89
CA ILE A 49 -16.35 -7.17 -16.73
C ILE A 49 -17.76 -7.67 -16.41
N VAL A 50 -18.01 -7.99 -15.14
CA VAL A 50 -19.33 -8.38 -14.64
C VAL A 50 -19.81 -7.45 -13.51
N PRO A 51 -21.11 -7.16 -13.41
CA PRO A 51 -21.64 -6.38 -12.28
C PRO A 51 -21.47 -7.11 -10.95
N GLY A 52 -20.92 -6.42 -9.95
CA GLY A 52 -20.69 -6.88 -8.57
C GLY A 52 -21.71 -6.38 -7.55
N GLY A 53 -22.73 -5.62 -7.97
CA GLY A 53 -23.74 -5.04 -7.10
C GLY A 53 -23.39 -3.61 -6.66
N GLU A 54 -23.65 -3.30 -5.38
CA GLU A 54 -23.46 -1.96 -4.81
C GLU A 54 -22.80 -2.04 -3.44
N ILE A 55 -21.84 -1.14 -3.18
CA ILE A 55 -21.19 -0.95 -1.86
C ILE A 55 -21.29 0.53 -1.51
N ASP A 56 -21.89 0.85 -0.37
CA ASP A 56 -22.01 2.23 0.16
C ASP A 56 -22.54 3.25 -0.86
N GLY A 57 -23.55 2.87 -1.67
CA GLY A 57 -24.11 3.75 -2.70
C GLY A 57 -23.31 3.81 -4.00
N ARG A 58 -22.29 2.96 -4.18
CA ARG A 58 -21.42 2.91 -5.36
C ARG A 58 -21.63 1.61 -6.12
N ALA A 59 -21.85 1.71 -7.43
CA ALA A 59 -21.92 0.54 -8.29
C ALA A 59 -20.55 -0.13 -8.34
N VAL A 60 -20.52 -1.46 -8.31
CA VAL A 60 -19.28 -2.24 -8.36
C VAL A 60 -19.25 -3.03 -9.65
N ASP A 61 -18.16 -2.90 -10.39
CA ASP A 61 -17.79 -3.78 -11.48
C ASP A 61 -16.65 -4.69 -11.02
N LEU A 62 -16.71 -5.96 -11.40
CA LEU A 62 -15.73 -6.98 -11.08
C LEU A 62 -15.04 -7.46 -12.35
N LEU A 63 -13.74 -7.69 -12.25
CA LEU A 63 -12.93 -8.28 -13.30
C LEU A 63 -11.99 -9.32 -12.67
N ALA A 64 -12.09 -10.57 -13.12
CA ALA A 64 -11.17 -11.62 -12.72
C ALA A 64 -9.96 -11.65 -13.67
N VAL A 65 -8.76 -11.48 -13.13
CA VAL A 65 -7.50 -11.54 -13.87
C VAL A 65 -6.71 -12.77 -13.43
N PRO A 66 -6.53 -13.78 -14.28
CA PRO A 66 -5.73 -14.95 -13.93
C PRO A 66 -4.24 -14.62 -13.71
N PRO A 67 -3.54 -15.32 -12.81
CA PRO A 67 -4.07 -16.31 -11.86
C PRO A 67 -4.56 -15.65 -10.56
N GLY A 68 -5.87 -15.77 -10.28
CA GLY A 68 -6.46 -15.50 -8.97
C GLY A 68 -6.41 -14.05 -8.48
N ILE A 69 -6.35 -13.07 -9.38
CA ILE A 69 -6.52 -11.65 -9.04
C ILE A 69 -7.98 -11.27 -9.31
N GLU A 70 -8.58 -10.54 -8.37
CA GLU A 70 -9.89 -9.90 -8.54
C GLU A 70 -9.69 -8.39 -8.51
N LEU A 71 -10.12 -7.72 -9.57
CA LEU A 71 -10.15 -6.27 -9.65
C LEU A 71 -11.57 -5.76 -9.45
N ARG A 72 -11.70 -4.67 -8.69
CA ARG A 72 -12.96 -3.97 -8.44
C ARG A 72 -12.86 -2.55 -8.95
N ARG A 73 -13.87 -2.12 -9.69
CA ARG A 73 -14.07 -0.73 -10.10
C ARG A 73 -15.34 -0.22 -9.41
N LEU A 74 -15.18 0.70 -8.45
CA LEU A 74 -16.29 1.31 -7.72
C LEU A 74 -16.64 2.64 -8.37
N ILE A 75 -17.90 2.80 -8.77
CA ILE A 75 -18.40 3.98 -9.50
C ILE A 75 -19.39 4.70 -8.60
N GLY A 76 -19.01 5.88 -8.13
CA GLY A 76 -19.85 6.73 -7.28
C GLY A 76 -20.96 7.43 -8.08
N PRO A 77 -21.97 8.00 -7.37
CA PRO A 77 -23.12 8.66 -8.00
C PRO A 77 -22.74 9.87 -8.85
N ASN A 78 -21.58 10.48 -8.58
CA ASN A 78 -21.05 11.61 -9.34
C ASN A 78 -20.13 11.19 -10.50
N GLY A 79 -20.02 9.88 -10.78
CA GLY A 79 -19.10 9.33 -11.78
C GLY A 79 -17.65 9.17 -11.30
N GLU A 80 -17.37 9.40 -10.02
CA GLU A 80 -16.05 9.15 -9.42
C GLU A 80 -15.73 7.65 -9.44
N VAL A 81 -14.56 7.30 -9.96
CA VAL A 81 -14.11 5.91 -10.07
C VAL A 81 -12.94 5.68 -9.12
N THR A 82 -13.03 4.62 -8.31
CA THR A 82 -11.87 4.10 -7.56
C THR A 82 -11.67 2.63 -7.89
N TYR A 83 -10.43 2.20 -7.85
CA TYR A 83 -10.06 0.82 -8.15
C TYR A 83 -9.52 0.11 -6.93
N THR A 84 -9.65 -1.20 -6.91
CA THR A 84 -9.04 -2.05 -5.89
C THR A 84 -8.65 -3.36 -6.52
N GLY A 85 -7.44 -3.86 -6.22
CA GLY A 85 -7.00 -5.18 -6.60
C GLY A 85 -6.86 -6.09 -5.38
N ILE A 86 -7.36 -7.32 -5.51
CA ILE A 86 -7.36 -8.35 -4.47
C ILE A 86 -6.65 -9.58 -5.00
N ASP A 87 -5.65 -10.05 -4.28
CA ASP A 87 -4.99 -11.33 -4.47
C ASP A 87 -5.80 -12.41 -3.75
N ALA A 88 -6.57 -13.18 -4.51
CA ALA A 88 -7.39 -14.27 -4.02
C ALA A 88 -6.66 -15.63 -4.07
N THR A 89 -5.37 -15.68 -4.41
CA THR A 89 -4.62 -16.95 -4.47
C THR A 89 -4.29 -17.50 -3.07
N GLY A 90 -4.22 -16.61 -2.07
CA GLY A 90 -3.73 -16.95 -0.73
C GLY A 90 -2.21 -17.09 -0.64
N ASP A 91 -1.47 -16.61 -1.66
CA ASP A 91 -0.01 -16.61 -1.67
C ASP A 91 0.59 -15.30 -1.14
N GLY A 92 -0.24 -14.26 -0.99
CA GLY A 92 0.11 -12.97 -0.39
C GLY A 92 0.19 -11.86 -1.43
N ALA A 93 -0.48 -10.75 -1.14
CA ALA A 93 -0.59 -9.60 -2.04
C ALA A 93 0.77 -8.88 -2.18
N VAL A 94 1.43 -9.05 -3.34
CA VAL A 94 2.80 -8.56 -3.55
C VAL A 94 2.88 -7.03 -3.55
N GLY A 95 1.84 -6.33 -3.98
CA GLY A 95 1.77 -4.86 -3.90
C GLY A 95 1.82 -4.36 -2.45
N CYS A 96 1.09 -5.00 -1.54
CA CYS A 96 1.14 -4.67 -0.11
C CYS A 96 2.53 -4.97 0.47
N LEU A 97 3.12 -6.12 0.12
CA LEU A 97 4.49 -6.43 0.56
C LEU A 97 5.49 -5.39 0.06
N PHE A 98 5.35 -4.93 -1.18
CA PHE A 98 6.17 -3.85 -1.71
C PHE A 98 6.03 -2.58 -0.88
N ASP A 99 4.80 -2.12 -0.63
CA ASP A 99 4.54 -0.88 0.11
C ASP A 99 5.13 -0.95 1.53
N LEU A 100 4.92 -2.06 2.25
CA LEU A 100 5.45 -2.27 3.61
C LEU A 100 6.98 -2.23 3.64
N TYR A 101 7.65 -2.97 2.75
CA TYR A 101 9.11 -2.99 2.71
C TYR A 101 9.68 -1.65 2.25
N PHE A 102 9.02 -0.99 1.29
CA PHE A 102 9.42 0.31 0.78
C PHE A 102 9.37 1.36 1.89
N GLU A 103 8.25 1.45 2.63
CA GLU A 103 8.09 2.40 3.73
C GLU A 103 9.14 2.17 4.83
N LEU A 104 9.38 0.92 5.24
CA LEU A 104 10.39 0.62 6.26
C LEU A 104 11.81 1.00 5.83
N VAL A 105 12.18 0.72 4.58
CA VAL A 105 13.50 1.10 4.06
C VAL A 105 13.60 2.63 3.92
N ALA A 106 12.56 3.29 3.43
CA ALA A 106 12.53 4.74 3.27
C ALA A 106 12.64 5.47 4.62
N MET A 107 11.89 5.01 5.63
CA MET A 107 11.99 5.49 7.00
C MET A 107 13.36 5.23 7.60
N GLY A 108 13.90 4.01 7.44
CA GLY A 108 15.21 3.64 7.97
C GLY A 108 16.37 4.46 7.39
N ARG A 109 16.21 4.98 6.17
CA ARG A 109 17.19 5.86 5.49
C ARG A 109 17.04 7.34 5.83
N SER A 110 15.83 7.81 6.11
CA SER A 110 15.53 9.26 6.17
C SER A 110 15.15 9.76 7.55
N CYS A 111 14.73 8.89 8.46
CA CYS A 111 14.24 9.26 9.79
C CYS A 111 15.29 8.97 10.88
N PRO A 112 15.18 9.58 12.07
CA PRO A 112 16.05 9.28 13.23
C PRO A 112 15.81 7.88 13.84
N TRP A 113 15.02 7.04 13.17
CA TRP A 113 14.85 5.63 13.45
C TRP A 113 15.64 4.83 12.42
N THR A 114 16.44 3.87 12.90
CA THR A 114 17.14 2.94 12.01
C THR A 114 17.04 1.55 12.63
N PRO A 115 16.54 0.54 11.88
CA PRO A 115 16.59 -0.83 12.36
C PRO A 115 18.06 -1.28 12.53
N PRO A 116 18.33 -2.32 13.34
CA PRO A 116 19.65 -2.93 13.44
C PRO A 116 20.25 -3.19 12.05
N LYS A 117 21.57 -2.97 11.88
CA LYS A 117 22.23 -3.01 10.56
C LYS A 117 21.95 -4.29 9.77
N ALA A 118 21.87 -5.44 10.44
CA ALA A 118 21.57 -6.72 9.80
C ALA A 118 20.12 -6.76 9.27
N GLU A 119 19.16 -6.26 10.04
CA GLU A 119 17.76 -6.18 9.64
C GLU A 119 17.57 -5.18 8.49
N ALA A 120 18.21 -4.01 8.57
CA ALA A 120 18.22 -3.02 7.50
C ALA A 120 18.70 -3.62 6.16
N ALA A 121 19.84 -4.33 6.18
CA ALA A 121 20.39 -4.97 4.98
C ALA A 121 19.46 -6.06 4.41
N MET A 122 18.77 -6.81 5.29
CA MET A 122 17.82 -7.82 4.87
C MET A 122 16.55 -7.20 4.26
N LEU A 123 16.00 -6.16 4.87
CA LEU A 123 14.86 -5.41 4.34
C LEU A 123 15.18 -4.86 2.94
N GLU A 124 16.34 -4.23 2.75
CA GLU A 124 16.76 -3.74 1.44
C GLU A 124 16.91 -4.87 0.41
N THR A 125 17.51 -5.99 0.80
CA THR A 125 17.68 -7.15 -0.09
C THR A 125 16.32 -7.69 -0.56
N ARG A 126 15.37 -7.83 0.37
CA ARG A 126 14.01 -8.31 0.06
C ARG A 126 13.22 -7.30 -0.76
N LEU A 127 13.32 -6.01 -0.46
CA LEU A 127 12.70 -4.95 -1.24
C LEU A 127 13.16 -4.97 -2.70
N ARG A 128 14.45 -5.16 -2.97
CA ARG A 128 14.97 -5.29 -4.35
C ARG A 128 14.41 -6.52 -5.07
N ARG A 129 14.21 -7.64 -4.37
CA ARG A 129 13.56 -8.84 -4.96
C ARG A 129 12.10 -8.56 -5.30
N ILE A 130 11.35 -7.95 -4.38
CA ILE A 130 9.95 -7.59 -4.57
C ILE A 130 9.82 -6.58 -5.73
N THR A 131 10.68 -5.56 -5.78
CA THR A 131 10.65 -4.53 -6.83
C THR A 131 10.79 -5.14 -8.23
N ARG A 132 11.70 -6.10 -8.42
CA ARG A 132 11.83 -6.81 -9.71
C ARG A 132 10.54 -7.53 -10.11
N PHE A 133 9.88 -8.20 -9.17
CA PHE A 133 8.58 -8.84 -9.42
C PHE A 133 7.53 -7.79 -9.80
N VAL A 134 7.45 -6.70 -9.03
CA VAL A 134 6.48 -5.61 -9.23
C VAL A 134 6.62 -4.95 -10.61
N LEU A 135 7.86 -4.78 -11.11
CA LEU A 135 8.11 -4.25 -12.45
C LEU A 135 7.76 -5.26 -13.55
N ALA A 136 8.16 -6.53 -13.37
CA ALA A 136 7.89 -7.60 -14.34
C ALA A 136 6.40 -7.94 -14.50
N ASN A 137 5.58 -7.65 -13.49
CA ASN A 137 4.17 -8.05 -13.46
C ASN A 137 3.22 -6.86 -13.30
N GLY A 138 3.74 -5.63 -13.30
CA GLY A 138 2.94 -4.41 -13.25
C GLY A 138 2.27 -4.12 -14.59
N VAL A 139 1.44 -3.08 -14.61
CA VAL A 139 0.83 -2.54 -15.82
C VAL A 139 1.08 -1.03 -15.86
N PRO A 140 1.84 -0.51 -16.83
CA PRO A 140 2.57 -1.26 -17.86
C PRO A 140 3.71 -2.11 -17.27
N GLU A 141 4.01 -3.23 -17.92
CA GLU A 141 5.21 -4.02 -17.62
C GLU A 141 6.47 -3.19 -17.85
N ARG A 142 7.47 -3.36 -16.98
CA ARG A 142 8.77 -2.68 -17.04
C ARG A 142 9.89 -3.70 -16.91
N ASP A 143 11.06 -3.38 -17.47
CA ASP A 143 12.23 -4.25 -17.38
C ASP A 143 12.68 -4.40 -15.91
N PRO A 144 12.76 -5.62 -15.36
CA PRO A 144 13.26 -5.84 -14.00
C PRO A 144 14.72 -5.40 -13.79
N ALA A 145 15.50 -5.21 -14.86
CA ALA A 145 16.83 -4.63 -14.80
C ALA A 145 16.81 -3.19 -14.26
N ASP A 146 15.72 -2.45 -14.46
CA ASP A 146 15.56 -1.06 -14.02
C ASP A 146 15.20 -0.94 -12.53
N ALA A 147 15.06 -2.06 -11.81
CA ALA A 147 14.57 -2.08 -10.43
C ALA A 147 15.37 -1.22 -9.46
N GLU A 148 16.70 -1.15 -9.63
CA GLU A 148 17.54 -0.34 -8.75
C GLU A 148 17.34 1.16 -8.98
N GLU A 149 17.42 1.60 -10.24
CA GLU A 149 17.20 3.01 -10.60
C GLU A 149 15.78 3.46 -10.20
N TRP A 150 14.79 2.64 -10.51
CA TRP A 150 13.39 2.91 -10.18
C TRP A 150 13.17 3.04 -8.67
N LEU A 151 13.77 2.14 -7.89
CA LEU A 151 13.65 2.15 -6.43
C LEU A 151 14.33 3.37 -5.81
N GLU A 152 15.56 3.69 -6.21
CA GLU A 152 16.29 4.84 -5.68
C GLU A 152 15.60 6.16 -6.03
N ALA A 153 15.05 6.29 -7.25
CA ALA A 153 14.26 7.46 -7.64
C ALA A 153 12.97 7.61 -6.80
N ARG A 154 12.37 6.50 -6.37
CA ARG A 154 11.19 6.53 -5.51
C ARG A 154 11.55 6.83 -4.06
N LEU A 155 12.66 6.31 -3.55
CA LEU A 155 13.18 6.62 -2.22
C LEU A 155 13.58 8.09 -2.09
N ALA A 156 14.22 8.66 -3.12
CA ALA A 156 14.55 10.08 -3.15
C ALA A 156 13.29 10.97 -3.06
N ARG A 157 12.25 10.65 -3.85
CA ARG A 157 10.97 11.36 -3.78
C ARG A 157 10.30 11.23 -2.41
N TRP A 158 10.32 10.03 -1.82
CA TRP A 158 9.80 9.83 -0.47
C TRP A 158 10.55 10.69 0.56
N GLN A 159 11.88 10.76 0.46
CA GLN A 159 12.70 11.59 1.33
C GLN A 159 12.35 13.08 1.21
N GLU A 160 12.07 13.57 0.01
CA GLU A 160 11.71 14.98 -0.24
C GLU A 160 10.28 15.30 0.22
N ASP A 161 9.30 14.45 -0.14
CA ASP A 161 7.87 14.77 -0.02
C ASP A 161 7.24 14.24 1.28
N ILE A 162 7.77 13.16 1.84
CA ILE A 162 7.16 12.41 2.93
C ILE A 162 7.97 12.53 4.22
N ALA A 163 9.29 12.36 4.18
CA ALA A 163 10.12 12.35 5.38
C ALA A 163 9.92 13.58 6.31
N PRO A 164 9.82 14.83 5.80
CA PRO A 164 9.67 16.02 6.66
C PRO A 164 8.39 16.01 7.52
N ARG A 165 7.38 15.23 7.10
CA ARG A 165 6.08 15.13 7.77
C ARG A 165 5.84 13.77 8.45
N ALA A 166 6.52 12.72 8.00
CA ALA A 166 6.32 11.36 8.48
C ALA A 166 7.33 10.93 9.56
N CYS A 167 8.51 11.55 9.63
CA CYS A 167 9.53 11.16 10.60
C CYS A 167 9.14 11.57 12.03
N GLY A 168 8.65 10.59 12.79
CA GLY A 168 8.40 10.69 14.23
C GLY A 168 9.51 10.09 15.08
N ALA A 169 9.30 10.09 16.40
CA ALA A 169 10.14 9.33 17.31
C ALA A 169 9.98 7.82 17.05
N PRO A 170 11.06 7.03 17.17
CA PRO A 170 11.00 5.59 16.96
C PRO A 170 10.03 4.92 17.93
N ASP A 171 9.09 4.13 17.42
CA ASP A 171 8.20 3.32 18.24
C ASP A 171 8.68 1.85 18.27
N ALA A 172 8.46 1.17 19.40
CA ALA A 172 8.91 -0.21 19.60
C ALA A 172 8.11 -1.22 18.75
N GLY A 173 6.89 -0.88 18.34
CA GLY A 173 6.05 -1.71 17.49
C GLY A 173 6.63 -1.82 16.08
N LEU A 174 7.07 -0.69 15.52
CA LEU A 174 7.73 -0.58 14.23
C LEU A 174 9.05 -1.34 14.20
N GLN A 175 9.83 -1.30 15.28
CA GLN A 175 11.05 -2.11 15.41
C GLN A 175 10.71 -3.61 15.40
N GLY A 176 9.72 -4.04 16.19
CA GLY A 176 9.29 -5.44 16.21
C GLY A 176 8.77 -5.91 14.85
N PHE A 177 8.01 -5.06 14.16
CA PHE A 177 7.48 -5.34 12.83
C PHE A 177 8.59 -5.43 11.77
N ALA A 178 9.51 -4.47 11.75
CA ALA A 178 10.69 -4.49 10.89
C ALA A 178 11.55 -5.74 11.12
N GLY A 179 11.77 -6.12 12.38
CA GLY A 179 12.50 -7.32 12.75
C GLY A 179 11.79 -8.61 12.30
N ALA A 180 10.46 -8.67 12.42
CA ALA A 180 9.67 -9.80 11.92
C ALA A 180 9.79 -9.96 10.40
N LEU A 181 9.67 -8.85 9.65
CA LEU A 181 9.84 -8.84 8.20
C LEU A 181 11.28 -9.07 7.75
N ALA A 182 12.28 -8.77 8.58
CA ALA A 182 13.68 -9.08 8.31
C ALA A 182 14.07 -10.52 8.72
N SER A 183 13.23 -11.23 9.47
CA SER A 183 13.58 -12.54 10.03
C SER A 183 13.70 -13.64 8.97
N GLU A 184 14.53 -14.65 9.24
CA GLU A 184 14.61 -15.88 8.42
C GLU A 184 13.28 -16.64 8.37
N ALA A 185 12.48 -16.56 9.44
CA ALA A 185 11.16 -17.21 9.49
C ALA A 185 10.18 -16.66 8.43
N PHE A 186 10.37 -15.41 7.98
CA PHE A 186 9.53 -14.81 6.94
C PHE A 186 9.97 -15.16 5.51
N ALA A 187 11.19 -15.68 5.32
CA ALA A 187 11.71 -15.98 3.98
C ALA A 187 10.80 -16.92 3.16
N PRO A 188 10.25 -18.02 3.71
CA PRO A 188 9.34 -18.90 2.97
C PRO A 188 8.02 -18.23 2.56
N VAL A 189 7.54 -17.27 3.36
CA VAL A 189 6.32 -16.51 3.04
C VAL A 189 6.58 -15.61 1.84
N LEU A 190 7.71 -14.90 1.84
CA LEU A 190 8.11 -14.06 0.71
C LEU A 190 8.36 -14.89 -0.54
N ASP A 191 9.06 -16.03 -0.42
CA ASP A 191 9.33 -16.91 -1.55
C ASP A 191 8.03 -17.46 -2.16
N LYS A 192 7.05 -17.82 -1.32
CA LYS A 192 5.71 -18.21 -1.78
C LYS A 192 5.01 -17.07 -2.53
N ALA A 193 5.00 -15.86 -1.97
CA ALA A 193 4.34 -14.71 -2.58
C ALA A 193 4.89 -14.38 -3.97
N LEU A 194 6.21 -14.53 -4.17
CA LEU A 194 6.91 -14.21 -5.42
C LEU A 194 7.00 -15.39 -6.41
N ALA A 195 6.47 -16.58 -6.06
CA ALA A 195 6.65 -17.79 -6.86
C ALA A 195 5.83 -17.80 -8.17
N VAL A 196 4.66 -17.16 -8.17
CA VAL A 196 3.71 -17.18 -9.30
C VAL A 196 3.57 -15.77 -9.89
N PRO A 197 3.95 -15.55 -11.15
CA PRO A 197 3.71 -14.28 -11.87
C PRO A 197 2.23 -13.89 -11.86
N ARG A 198 1.92 -12.68 -11.38
CA ARG A 198 0.56 -12.10 -11.30
C ARG A 198 0.62 -10.61 -10.97
N LEU A 199 -0.47 -9.89 -11.21
CA LEU A 199 -0.56 -8.45 -10.90
C LEU A 199 -0.20 -8.19 -9.41
N PRO A 200 0.71 -7.25 -9.11
CA PRO A 200 1.14 -6.94 -7.76
C PRO A 200 0.13 -6.03 -7.06
N VAL A 201 -1.05 -6.57 -6.76
CA VAL A 201 -2.12 -5.84 -6.06
C VAL A 201 -1.84 -5.72 -4.56
N SER A 202 -2.51 -4.77 -3.89
CA SER A 202 -2.24 -4.43 -2.48
C SER A 202 -3.23 -5.00 -1.45
N GLN A 203 -4.23 -5.79 -1.86
CA GLN A 203 -5.14 -6.45 -0.90
C GLN A 203 -5.13 -7.97 -1.04
N PRO A 204 -5.32 -8.73 0.05
CA PRO A 204 -5.33 -8.26 1.44
C PRO A 204 -3.92 -7.80 1.89
N CYS A 205 -3.86 -6.82 2.79
CA CYS A 205 -2.64 -6.45 3.49
C CYS A 205 -2.68 -6.99 4.93
N LEU A 206 -1.52 -7.34 5.49
CA LEU A 206 -1.34 -8.11 6.75
C LEU A 206 -2.18 -7.58 7.93
#